data_AF-A0A1Z2KWP1-F1
#
_entry.id   AF-A0A1Z2KWP1-F1
#
_cell.length_a   1.000
_cell.length_b   1.000
_cell.length_c   1.000
_cell.angle_alpha   90.00
_cell.angle_beta   90.00
_cell.angle_gamma   90.00
#
_symmetry.space_group_name_H-M   'P 1'
#
loop_
_entity.id
_entity.type
_entity.pdbx_description
1 polymer ?
#
loop_
_entity_poly.entity_id
_entity_poly.type
_entity_poly.pdbx_seq_one_letter_code
_entity_poly.pdbx_strand_id
1 'polypeptide(L)'
;MDSVSPDSGDGGGNPGGAAGGALALRPLTARSVVLSTLLGHHPPALPARALVRVGELFGTAEGAVRTALTRMVAAGDLEQRDGAYRLTDRLLARQARQDDSRAPRTRPWDGGWEIAVVTPDRRPAAERAALRQAMAALRLAELREGCWLRPANLVRDRPAVVTEQCALLTGAAPEGDPARLAATLWDLDAWAVRARALEAALRRERAEGLAQRFTVSAAVLRHLLADPVLPAALLPADWPGDRLRRHYEDFDREFRKLLLRHIGG
;
A
#
# COMPACT_ATOMS: atom_id res chain seq x y z
N MET A 1 -8.79 61.27 35.73
CA MET A 1 -7.65 60.98 34.84
C MET A 1 -7.18 59.59 35.20
N ASP A 2 -6.99 58.80 34.17
CA ASP A 2 -6.49 57.42 34.09
C ASP A 2 -7.47 56.24 34.25
N SER A 3 -7.46 55.45 33.15
CA SER A 3 -7.69 54.01 33.04
C SER A 3 -9.03 53.52 32.47
N VAL A 4 -9.19 53.68 31.15
CA VAL A 4 -9.87 52.71 30.27
C VAL A 4 -9.10 52.64 28.94
N SER A 5 -8.58 51.46 28.58
CA SER A 5 -8.20 51.10 27.20
C SER A 5 -8.30 49.57 27.04
N PRO A 6 -8.96 49.07 25.98
CA PRO A 6 -9.21 47.65 25.76
C PRO A 6 -8.14 46.99 24.89
N ASP A 7 -8.06 45.68 25.08
CA ASP A 7 -7.12 44.72 24.52
C ASP A 7 -7.51 44.26 23.10
N SER A 8 -6.50 44.28 22.22
CA SER A 8 -6.15 43.35 21.14
C SER A 8 -7.20 42.81 20.15
N GLY A 9 -7.03 43.22 18.88
CA GLY A 9 -7.52 42.51 17.70
C GLY A 9 -6.62 42.78 16.50
N ASP A 10 -5.57 42.00 16.32
CA ASP A 10 -4.83 41.92 15.05
C ASP A 10 -4.83 40.46 14.56
N GLY A 11 -5.82 40.15 13.73
CA GLY A 11 -5.97 38.88 13.04
C GLY A 11 -5.02 38.82 11.85
N GLY A 12 -3.79 38.36 12.11
CA GLY A 12 -2.82 38.02 11.08
C GLY A 12 -3.41 37.00 10.11
N GLY A 13 -3.64 37.46 8.87
CA GLY A 13 -4.18 36.68 7.77
C GLY A 13 -3.38 35.41 7.52
N ASN A 14 -4.09 34.27 7.51
CA ASN A 14 -3.58 32.99 7.07
C ASN A 14 -3.46 33.02 5.54
N PRO A 15 -2.26 32.98 4.94
CA PRO A 15 -2.14 32.90 3.49
C PRO A 15 -2.57 31.50 3.03
N GLY A 16 -3.57 31.49 2.15
CA GLY A 16 -3.98 30.29 1.42
C GLY A 16 -2.79 29.62 0.75
N GLY A 17 -2.38 28.48 1.30
CA GLY A 17 -1.32 27.64 0.78
C GLY A 17 -1.85 26.65 -0.25
N ALA A 18 -1.82 27.07 -1.52
CA ALA A 18 -1.64 26.27 -2.72
C ALA A 18 -2.21 24.82 -2.74
N ALA A 19 -3.40 24.69 -3.33
CA ALA A 19 -3.84 23.47 -3.98
C ALA A 19 -2.88 23.12 -5.13
N GLY A 20 -2.01 22.13 -4.92
CA GLY A 20 -1.02 21.71 -5.90
C GLY A 20 0.04 20.79 -5.32
N GLY A 21 -0.34 19.86 -4.44
CA GLY A 21 0.58 18.85 -3.92
C GLY A 21 1.01 17.92 -5.06
N ALA A 22 2.15 18.20 -5.69
CA ALA A 22 2.81 17.27 -6.58
C ALA A 22 2.80 15.90 -5.91
N LEU A 23 2.25 14.89 -6.60
CA LEU A 23 2.31 13.51 -6.14
C LEU A 23 3.79 13.25 -5.83
N ALA A 24 4.16 13.16 -4.55
CA ALA A 24 5.52 12.89 -4.13
C ALA A 24 5.85 11.44 -4.49
N LEU A 25 6.04 11.20 -5.78
CA LEU A 25 6.32 9.92 -6.36
C LEU A 25 7.76 9.58 -6.00
N ARG A 26 7.94 8.52 -5.23
CA ARG A 26 9.27 8.00 -4.96
C ARG A 26 9.89 7.52 -6.27
N PRO A 27 11.15 7.88 -6.58
CA PRO A 27 11.84 7.41 -7.78
C PRO A 27 11.83 5.89 -7.88
N LEU A 28 11.78 5.41 -9.11
CA LEU A 28 11.87 4.01 -9.46
C LEU A 28 13.22 3.44 -8.99
N THR A 29 13.22 2.26 -8.35
CA THR A 29 14.46 1.59 -7.93
C THR A 29 14.75 0.39 -8.82
N ALA A 30 16.03 0.11 -9.07
CA ALA A 30 16.47 -1.10 -9.77
C ALA A 30 15.87 -2.38 -9.15
N ARG A 31 15.80 -2.43 -7.81
CA ARG A 31 15.15 -3.53 -7.07
C ARG A 31 13.70 -3.73 -7.48
N SER A 32 12.89 -2.66 -7.52
CA SER A 32 11.47 -2.78 -7.88
C SER A 32 11.26 -3.25 -9.33
N VAL A 33 12.14 -2.86 -10.26
CA VAL A 33 12.11 -3.36 -11.65
C VAL A 33 12.38 -4.85 -11.67
N VAL A 34 13.48 -5.29 -11.05
CA VAL A 34 13.88 -6.71 -11.02
C VAL A 34 12.79 -7.58 -10.40
N LEU A 35 12.23 -7.16 -9.27
CA LEU A 35 11.14 -7.90 -8.62
C LEU A 35 9.92 -8.03 -9.53
N SER A 36 9.45 -6.93 -10.11
CA SER A 36 8.27 -6.94 -10.98
C SER A 36 8.50 -7.77 -12.24
N THR A 37 9.74 -7.79 -12.76
CA THR A 37 10.13 -8.59 -13.91
C THR A 37 10.09 -10.08 -13.62
N LEU A 38 10.70 -10.51 -12.51
CA LEU A 38 10.72 -11.92 -12.12
C LEU A 38 9.34 -12.44 -11.74
N LEU A 39 8.48 -11.61 -11.12
CA LEU A 39 7.09 -11.97 -10.81
C LEU A 39 6.21 -12.12 -12.03
N GLY A 40 6.53 -11.43 -13.13
CA GLY A 40 5.83 -11.54 -14.40
C GLY A 40 6.29 -12.71 -15.27
N HIS A 41 7.36 -13.42 -14.89
CA HIS A 41 7.97 -14.50 -15.67
C HIS A 41 7.78 -15.86 -14.99
N HIS A 42 7.47 -16.90 -15.77
CA HIS A 42 7.29 -18.27 -15.26
C HIS A 42 8.18 -19.25 -16.03
N PRO A 43 9.09 -19.98 -15.34
CA PRO A 43 9.43 -19.88 -13.91
C PRO A 43 10.07 -18.51 -13.57
N PRO A 44 10.01 -18.01 -12.31
CA PRO A 44 10.48 -16.67 -11.93
C PRO A 44 12.03 -16.60 -11.84
N ALA A 45 12.72 -17.02 -12.90
CA ALA A 45 14.16 -17.09 -13.03
C ALA A 45 14.59 -16.49 -14.37
N LEU A 46 15.54 -15.54 -14.33
CA LEU A 46 16.07 -14.89 -15.53
C LEU A 46 17.60 -14.67 -15.41
N PRO A 47 18.35 -14.76 -16.52
CA PRO A 47 19.77 -14.44 -16.52
C PRO A 47 19.98 -12.93 -16.29
N ALA A 48 21.15 -12.55 -15.75
CA ALA A 48 21.49 -11.16 -15.47
C ALA A 48 21.29 -10.24 -16.69
N ARG A 49 21.66 -10.71 -17.89
CA ARG A 49 21.53 -9.97 -19.16
C ARG A 49 20.09 -9.55 -19.45
N ALA A 50 19.11 -10.42 -19.15
CA ALA A 50 17.70 -10.12 -19.39
C ALA A 50 17.20 -9.08 -18.37
N LEU A 51 17.64 -9.18 -17.12
CA LEU A 51 17.30 -8.22 -16.06
C LEU A 51 17.94 -6.84 -16.31
N VAL A 52 19.17 -6.80 -16.84
CA VAL A 52 19.83 -5.56 -17.28
C VAL A 52 19.06 -4.93 -18.46
N ARG A 53 18.74 -5.71 -19.50
CA ARG A 53 17.97 -5.24 -20.66
C ARG A 53 16.62 -4.64 -20.24
N VAL A 54 15.92 -5.27 -19.31
CA VAL A 54 14.70 -4.70 -18.74
C VAL A 54 15.00 -3.43 -17.93
N GLY A 55 16.06 -3.40 -17.12
CA GLY A 55 16.48 -2.19 -16.40
C GLY A 55 16.73 -0.98 -17.31
N GLU A 56 17.34 -1.20 -18.47
CA GLU A 56 17.59 -0.16 -19.48
C GLU A 56 16.29 0.44 -20.05
N LEU A 57 15.25 -0.36 -20.22
CA LEU A 57 13.91 0.11 -20.60
C LEU A 57 13.31 1.12 -19.59
N PHE A 58 13.80 1.06 -18.35
CA PHE A 58 13.45 1.96 -17.25
C PHE A 58 14.46 3.09 -17.04
N GLY A 59 15.44 3.25 -17.94
CA GLY A 59 16.52 4.22 -17.78
C GLY A 59 17.46 3.90 -16.60
N THR A 60 17.48 2.65 -16.12
CA THR A 60 18.39 2.22 -15.06
C THR A 60 19.69 1.73 -15.67
N ALA A 61 20.81 2.37 -15.29
CA ALA A 61 22.14 1.95 -15.75
C ALA A 61 22.47 0.50 -15.33
N GLU A 62 23.18 -0.24 -16.19
CA GLU A 62 23.56 -1.64 -15.95
C GLU A 62 24.21 -1.85 -14.58
N GLY A 63 25.18 -0.99 -14.21
CA GLY A 63 25.86 -1.09 -12.92
C GLY A 63 24.92 -0.98 -11.72
N ALA A 64 23.86 -0.17 -11.82
CA ALA A 64 22.85 -0.05 -10.78
C ALA A 64 21.98 -1.31 -10.67
N VAL A 65 21.62 -1.93 -11.81
CA VAL A 65 20.91 -3.22 -11.83
C VAL A 65 21.76 -4.32 -11.19
N ARG A 66 23.02 -4.46 -11.60
CA ARG A 66 23.93 -5.47 -11.04
C ARG A 66 24.15 -5.30 -9.53
N THR A 67 24.35 -4.06 -9.08
CA THR A 67 24.47 -3.75 -7.65
C THR A 67 23.20 -4.13 -6.88
N ALA A 68 22.03 -3.85 -7.44
CA ALA A 68 20.76 -4.24 -6.84
C ALA A 68 20.62 -5.76 -6.74
N LEU A 69 20.98 -6.51 -7.80
CA LEU A 69 20.97 -7.97 -7.78
C LEU A 69 21.83 -8.54 -6.66
N THR A 70 23.08 -8.07 -6.52
CA THR A 70 23.99 -8.50 -5.45
C THR A 70 23.40 -8.22 -4.06
N ARG A 71 22.85 -7.01 -3.86
CA ARG A 71 22.20 -6.65 -2.58
C ARG A 71 20.98 -7.50 -2.28
N MET A 72 20.19 -7.83 -3.30
CA MET A 72 19.02 -8.69 -3.15
C MET A 72 19.39 -10.14 -2.83
N VAL A 73 20.48 -10.66 -3.40
CA VAL A 73 21.02 -11.98 -3.01
C VAL A 73 21.49 -11.94 -1.56
N ALA A 74 22.27 -10.93 -1.16
CA ALA A 74 22.75 -10.78 0.21
C ALA A 74 21.61 -10.64 1.25
N ALA A 75 20.50 -10.02 0.86
CA ALA A 75 19.30 -9.90 1.70
C ALA A 75 18.43 -11.17 1.74
N GLY A 76 18.78 -12.21 0.97
CA GLY A 76 17.98 -13.43 0.84
C GLY A 76 16.64 -13.20 0.14
N ASP A 77 16.59 -12.23 -0.78
CA ASP A 77 15.45 -11.96 -1.65
C ASP A 77 15.55 -12.78 -2.94
N LEU A 78 16.76 -12.86 -3.48
CA LEU A 78 17.10 -13.64 -4.66
C LEU A 78 18.09 -14.75 -4.29
N GLU A 79 18.10 -15.77 -5.13
CA GLU A 79 19.18 -16.74 -5.20
C GLU A 79 19.70 -16.81 -6.63
N GLN A 80 20.99 -17.12 -6.77
CA GLN A 80 21.62 -17.34 -8.06
C GLN A 80 21.81 -18.83 -8.27
N ARG A 81 21.19 -19.37 -9.33
CA ARG A 81 21.25 -20.80 -9.67
C ARG A 81 21.29 -20.96 -11.18
N ASP A 82 22.16 -21.83 -11.68
CA ASP A 82 22.29 -22.15 -13.11
C ASP A 82 22.46 -20.91 -14.02
N GLY A 83 23.21 -19.90 -13.54
CA GLY A 83 23.44 -18.64 -14.26
C GLY A 83 22.26 -17.66 -14.29
N ALA A 84 21.16 -17.98 -13.60
CA ALA A 84 19.97 -17.15 -13.48
C ALA A 84 19.75 -16.65 -12.05
N TYR A 85 19.06 -15.52 -11.92
CA TYR A 85 18.56 -15.00 -10.65
C TYR A 85 17.10 -15.41 -10.50
N ARG A 86 16.77 -16.01 -9.36
CA ARG A 86 15.42 -16.48 -9.02
C ARG A 86 14.95 -15.85 -7.72
N LEU A 87 13.66 -15.55 -7.62
CA LEU A 87 13.04 -15.17 -6.34
C LEU A 87 13.08 -16.36 -5.38
N THR A 88 13.48 -16.14 -4.14
CA THR A 88 13.40 -17.18 -3.10
C THR A 88 11.95 -17.54 -2.81
N ASP A 89 11.69 -18.79 -2.40
CA ASP A 89 10.33 -19.25 -2.04
C ASP A 89 9.72 -18.37 -0.93
N ARG A 90 10.55 -17.92 0.02
CA ARG A 90 10.15 -16.98 1.07
C ARG A 90 9.60 -15.67 0.49
N LEU A 91 10.28 -15.11 -0.51
CA LEU A 91 9.88 -13.85 -1.12
C LEU A 91 8.68 -14.04 -2.05
N LEU A 92 8.61 -15.15 -2.79
CA LEU A 92 7.43 -15.52 -3.59
C LEU A 92 6.19 -15.66 -2.69
N ALA A 93 6.29 -16.38 -1.57
CA ALA A 93 5.19 -16.52 -0.62
C ALA A 93 4.81 -15.18 0.03
N ARG A 94 5.79 -14.33 0.36
CA ARG A 94 5.53 -12.98 0.87
C ARG A 94 4.82 -12.11 -0.18
N GLN A 95 5.24 -12.20 -1.43
CA GLN A 95 4.65 -11.45 -2.52
C GLN A 95 3.24 -11.94 -2.82
N ALA A 96 3.01 -13.24 -2.89
CA ALA A 96 1.68 -13.83 -3.06
C ALA A 96 0.72 -13.32 -1.98
N ARG A 97 1.14 -13.32 -0.70
CA ARG A 97 0.35 -12.71 0.39
C ARG A 97 0.11 -11.21 0.20
N GLN A 98 1.08 -10.47 -0.34
CA GLN A 98 0.90 -9.05 -0.65
C GLN A 98 -0.05 -8.84 -1.82
N ASP A 99 0.01 -9.70 -2.83
CA ASP A 99 -0.83 -9.65 -4.03
C ASP A 99 -2.27 -10.04 -3.69
N ASP A 100 -2.48 -11.07 -2.88
CA ASP A 100 -3.76 -11.41 -2.25
C ASP A 100 -4.29 -10.25 -1.40
N SER A 101 -3.38 -9.49 -0.76
CA SER A 101 -3.74 -8.27 -0.03
C SER A 101 -4.10 -7.10 -0.95
N ARG A 102 -3.86 -7.16 -2.28
CA ARG A 102 -4.27 -6.13 -3.25
C ARG A 102 -5.73 -6.28 -3.66
N ALA A 103 -6.24 -7.50 -3.69
CA ALA A 103 -7.64 -7.84 -3.92
C ALA A 103 -8.20 -8.58 -2.69
N PRO A 104 -8.45 -7.86 -1.57
CA PRO A 104 -8.87 -8.49 -0.34
C PRO A 104 -10.16 -9.27 -0.54
N ARG A 105 -10.17 -10.52 -0.08
CA ARG A 105 -11.39 -11.31 -0.02
C ARG A 105 -12.34 -10.67 0.98
N THR A 106 -13.53 -10.33 0.52
CA THR A 106 -14.58 -9.74 1.34
C THR A 106 -15.74 -10.73 1.51
N ARG A 107 -16.53 -10.51 2.54
CA ARG A 107 -17.83 -11.16 2.74
C ARG A 107 -18.91 -10.08 2.93
N PRO A 108 -20.19 -10.40 2.68
CA PRO A 108 -21.29 -9.50 3.02
C PRO A 108 -21.17 -9.04 4.47
N TRP A 109 -21.41 -7.76 4.69
CA TRP A 109 -21.33 -7.14 6.00
C TRP A 109 -22.72 -7.00 6.59
N ASP A 110 -22.91 -7.56 7.79
CA ASP A 110 -24.17 -7.61 8.54
C ASP A 110 -24.27 -6.54 9.64
N GLY A 111 -23.36 -5.56 9.60
CA GLY A 111 -23.21 -4.57 10.66
C GLY A 111 -22.11 -4.89 11.66
N GLY A 112 -21.62 -6.14 11.73
CA GLY A 112 -20.68 -6.56 12.78
C GLY A 112 -19.28 -5.96 12.70
N TRP A 113 -18.63 -5.78 13.84
CA TRP A 113 -17.25 -5.26 13.92
C TRP A 113 -16.30 -6.27 14.55
N GLU A 114 -15.05 -6.24 14.08
CA GLU A 114 -13.93 -6.91 14.72
C GLU A 114 -13.20 -5.91 15.61
N ILE A 115 -12.89 -6.36 16.83
CA ILE A 115 -12.17 -5.58 17.83
C ILE A 115 -10.97 -6.39 18.31
N ALA A 116 -9.78 -5.82 18.25
CA ALA A 116 -8.59 -6.39 18.85
C ALA A 116 -8.14 -5.49 20.01
N VAL A 117 -8.18 -6.06 21.22
CA VAL A 117 -7.74 -5.39 22.44
C VAL A 117 -6.40 -5.99 22.84
N VAL A 118 -5.36 -5.16 22.86
CA VAL A 118 -4.05 -5.54 23.36
C VAL A 118 -4.15 -5.87 24.85
N THR A 119 -3.73 -7.07 25.24
CA THR A 119 -3.81 -7.54 26.63
C THR A 119 -2.55 -7.32 27.47
N PRO A 120 -1.31 -7.30 26.91
CA PRO A 120 -0.13 -7.07 27.74
C PRO A 120 0.06 -5.59 28.11
N ASP A 121 0.28 -5.32 29.39
CA ASP A 121 0.47 -3.95 29.94
C ASP A 121 1.75 -3.26 29.44
N ARG A 122 2.86 -4.01 29.33
CA ARG A 122 4.16 -3.49 28.87
C ARG A 122 4.73 -4.39 27.79
N ARG A 123 5.21 -3.76 26.71
CA ARG A 123 5.82 -4.44 25.57
C ARG A 123 7.05 -3.69 25.09
N PRO A 124 8.13 -4.40 24.72
CA PRO A 124 9.28 -3.81 24.05
C PRO A 124 8.88 -2.98 22.82
N ALA A 125 9.66 -1.96 22.49
CA ALA A 125 9.39 -1.08 21.35
C ALA A 125 9.30 -1.86 20.02
N ALA A 126 10.14 -2.89 19.86
CA ALA A 126 10.14 -3.75 18.67
C ALA A 126 8.82 -4.53 18.51
N GLU A 127 8.29 -5.10 19.60
CA GLU A 127 7.01 -5.81 19.58
C GLU A 127 5.84 -4.88 19.29
N ARG A 128 5.83 -3.68 19.88
CA ARG A 128 4.81 -2.67 19.57
C ARG A 128 4.85 -2.26 18.10
N ALA A 129 6.04 -2.08 17.53
CA ALA A 129 6.19 -1.77 16.10
C ALA A 129 5.72 -2.94 15.22
N ALA A 130 6.07 -4.18 15.57
CA ALA A 130 5.63 -5.38 14.86
C ALA A 130 4.10 -5.54 14.90
N LEU A 131 3.46 -5.32 16.06
CA LEU A 131 2.01 -5.37 16.19
C LEU A 131 1.34 -4.29 15.32
N ARG A 132 1.83 -3.04 15.36
CA ARG A 132 1.28 -1.96 14.52
C ARG A 132 1.37 -2.28 13.03
N GLN A 133 2.49 -2.86 12.59
CA GLN A 133 2.64 -3.31 11.21
C GLN A 133 1.66 -4.43 10.86
N ALA A 134 1.44 -5.38 11.77
CA ALA A 134 0.47 -6.46 11.60
C ALA A 134 -0.98 -5.92 11.56
N MET A 135 -1.33 -4.98 12.44
CA MET A 135 -2.66 -4.34 12.46
C MET A 135 -2.93 -3.54 11.19
N ALA A 136 -1.92 -2.83 10.67
CA ALA A 136 -2.01 -2.13 9.39
C ALA A 136 -2.19 -3.10 8.20
N ALA A 137 -1.47 -4.23 8.20
CA ALA A 137 -1.65 -5.29 7.19
C ALA A 137 -3.04 -5.94 7.28
N LEU A 138 -3.54 -6.10 8.50
CA LEU A 138 -4.93 -6.46 8.78
C LEU A 138 -5.87 -5.25 8.72
N ARG A 139 -5.50 -4.08 8.20
CA ARG A 139 -6.41 -2.95 8.00
C ARG A 139 -7.34 -2.68 9.21
N LEU A 140 -6.84 -2.85 10.43
CA LEU A 140 -7.50 -2.37 11.64
C LEU A 140 -6.94 -0.99 11.93
N ALA A 141 -7.81 -0.09 12.39
CA ALA A 141 -7.42 1.23 12.81
C ALA A 141 -7.42 1.32 14.34
N GLU A 142 -6.46 2.05 14.90
CA GLU A 142 -6.35 2.30 16.33
C GLU A 142 -7.35 3.41 16.71
N LEU A 143 -8.37 3.08 17.50
CA LEU A 143 -9.30 4.08 18.04
C LEU A 143 -8.68 4.82 19.22
N ARG A 144 -7.93 4.08 20.02
CA ARG A 144 -7.15 4.53 21.17
C ARG A 144 -6.05 3.52 21.44
N GLU A 145 -5.08 3.90 22.26
CA GLU A 145 -3.96 3.01 22.60
C GLU A 145 -4.45 1.61 22.99
N GLY A 146 -3.99 0.61 22.23
CA GLY A 146 -4.27 -0.80 22.48
C GLY A 146 -5.64 -1.30 22.00
N CYS A 147 -6.50 -0.46 21.43
CA CYS A 147 -7.81 -0.86 20.90
C CYS A 147 -7.90 -0.61 19.40
N TRP A 148 -8.02 -1.69 18.64
CA TRP A 148 -8.00 -1.68 17.18
C TRP A 148 -9.31 -2.23 16.63
N LEU A 149 -9.92 -1.56 15.66
CA LEU A 149 -11.23 -1.96 15.15
C LEU A 149 -11.30 -1.94 13.63
N ARG A 150 -12.24 -2.71 13.09
CA ARG A 150 -12.76 -2.55 11.74
C ARG A 150 -14.13 -3.21 11.54
N PRO A 151 -14.85 -2.91 10.45
CA PRO A 151 -15.99 -3.72 10.02
C PRO A 151 -15.55 -5.16 9.72
N ALA A 152 -16.37 -6.14 10.10
CA ALA A 152 -16.09 -7.56 9.99
C ALA A 152 -16.31 -8.14 8.59
N ASN A 153 -15.95 -7.40 7.54
CA ASN A 153 -16.21 -7.73 6.14
C ASN A 153 -15.01 -8.37 5.41
N LEU A 154 -13.86 -8.56 6.07
CA LEU A 154 -12.67 -9.16 5.44
C LEU A 154 -12.42 -10.59 5.88
N VAL A 155 -12.00 -11.42 4.92
CA VAL A 155 -11.62 -12.82 5.14
C VAL A 155 -10.12 -12.95 5.00
N ARG A 156 -9.44 -13.22 6.12
CA ARG A 156 -7.98 -13.26 6.21
C ARG A 156 -7.50 -13.99 7.46
N ASP A 157 -6.28 -14.50 7.39
CA ASP A 157 -5.62 -15.09 8.53
C ASP A 157 -5.05 -14.01 9.45
N ARG A 158 -5.05 -14.29 10.75
CA ARG A 158 -4.47 -13.43 11.76
C ARG A 158 -3.08 -13.96 12.12
N PRO A 159 -2.01 -13.17 12.00
CA PRO A 159 -0.66 -13.63 12.32
C PRO A 159 -0.50 -13.82 13.83
N ALA A 160 0.46 -14.70 14.21
CA ALA A 160 0.75 -15.05 15.61
C ALA A 160 0.93 -13.83 16.52
N VAL A 161 1.66 -12.80 16.05
CA VAL A 161 1.89 -11.54 16.77
C VAL A 161 0.59 -10.85 17.22
N VAL A 162 -0.53 -11.04 16.49
CA VAL A 162 -1.85 -10.52 16.86
C VAL A 162 -2.57 -11.48 17.80
N THR A 163 -2.62 -12.78 17.46
CA THR A 163 -3.37 -13.77 18.26
C THR A 163 -2.76 -14.01 19.64
N GLU A 164 -1.45 -13.81 19.81
CA GLU A 164 -0.75 -13.96 21.08
C GLU A 164 -0.85 -12.72 21.98
N GLN A 165 -1.06 -11.53 21.40
CA GLN A 165 -1.04 -10.26 22.14
C GLN A 165 -2.41 -9.59 22.26
N CYS A 166 -3.45 -10.14 21.63
CA CYS A 166 -4.76 -9.50 21.59
C CYS A 166 -5.90 -10.46 21.96
N ALA A 167 -6.81 -9.97 22.79
CA ALA A 167 -8.16 -10.51 22.87
C ALA A 167 -8.93 -10.03 21.63
N LEU A 168 -9.44 -10.98 20.85
CA LEU A 168 -10.15 -10.73 19.60
C LEU A 168 -11.64 -10.94 19.82
N LEU A 169 -12.41 -9.89 19.61
CA LEU A 169 -13.86 -9.92 19.69
C LEU A 169 -14.46 -9.71 18.30
N THR A 170 -15.60 -10.33 18.07
CA THR A 170 -16.44 -10.04 16.92
C THR A 170 -17.85 -9.91 17.44
N GLY A 171 -18.50 -8.80 17.15
CA GLY A 171 -19.76 -8.45 17.78
C GLY A 171 -20.69 -7.68 16.85
N ALA A 172 -21.88 -7.40 17.37
CA ALA A 172 -22.92 -6.66 16.68
C ALA A 172 -22.48 -5.24 16.30
N ALA A 173 -23.32 -4.56 15.53
CA ALA A 173 -23.08 -3.19 15.09
C ALA A 173 -22.83 -2.24 16.28
N PRO A 174 -22.05 -1.16 16.07
CA PRO A 174 -21.89 -0.12 17.07
C PRO A 174 -23.27 0.48 17.37
N GLU A 175 -23.51 0.87 18.62
CA GLU A 175 -24.77 1.54 18.97
C GLU A 175 -24.92 2.91 18.30
N GLY A 176 -23.79 3.59 18.05
CA GLY A 176 -23.74 4.85 17.29
C GLY A 176 -23.65 4.65 15.79
N ASP A 177 -23.58 5.76 15.04
CA ASP A 177 -23.45 5.73 13.58
C ASP A 177 -22.13 5.05 13.14
N PRO A 178 -22.19 3.89 12.45
CA PRO A 178 -21.00 3.18 12.01
C PRO A 178 -20.22 3.93 10.93
N ALA A 179 -20.85 4.80 10.14
CA ALA A 179 -20.17 5.61 9.13
C ALA A 179 -19.30 6.69 9.81
N ARG A 180 -19.84 7.36 10.84
CA ARG A 180 -19.07 8.29 11.67
C ARG A 180 -17.92 7.62 12.41
N LEU A 181 -18.11 6.40 12.91
CA LEU A 181 -17.01 5.63 13.50
C LEU A 181 -15.91 5.34 12.47
N ALA A 182 -16.28 4.90 11.27
CA ALA A 182 -15.32 4.67 10.19
C ALA A 182 -14.55 5.95 9.82
N ALA A 183 -15.22 7.10 9.69
CA ALA A 183 -14.56 8.38 9.42
C ALA A 183 -13.63 8.87 10.55
N THR A 184 -13.84 8.40 11.78
CA THR A 184 -12.93 8.69 12.91
C THR A 184 -11.67 7.81 12.85
N LEU A 185 -11.81 6.60 12.33
CA LEU A 185 -10.74 5.59 12.24
C LEU A 185 -9.83 5.79 11.02
N TRP A 186 -10.38 6.31 9.92
CA TRP A 186 -9.66 6.53 8.67
C TRP A 186 -9.97 7.91 8.11
N ASP A 187 -8.94 8.60 7.62
CA ASP A 187 -9.10 9.80 6.81
C ASP A 187 -9.53 9.43 5.38
N LEU A 188 -10.83 9.17 5.22
CA LEU A 188 -11.43 8.71 3.97
C LEU A 188 -11.32 9.78 2.87
N ASP A 189 -11.46 11.06 3.22
CA ASP A 189 -11.38 12.16 2.26
C ASP A 189 -9.98 12.32 1.70
N ALA A 190 -8.94 12.36 2.56
CA ALA A 190 -7.56 12.43 2.09
C ALA A 190 -7.19 11.20 1.25
N TRP A 191 -7.68 10.01 1.65
CA TRP A 191 -7.47 8.80 0.85
C TRP A 191 -8.11 8.92 -0.53
N ALA A 192 -9.35 9.40 -0.61
CA ALA A 192 -10.07 9.55 -1.87
C ALA A 192 -9.45 10.62 -2.78
N VAL A 193 -9.05 11.77 -2.24
CA VAL A 193 -8.34 12.82 -3.00
C VAL A 193 -7.05 12.28 -3.61
N ARG A 194 -6.24 11.58 -2.81
CA ARG A 194 -4.99 10.98 -3.29
C ARG A 194 -5.23 9.89 -4.33
N ALA A 195 -6.25 9.06 -4.15
CA ALA A 195 -6.64 8.04 -5.13
C ALA A 195 -7.03 8.66 -6.48
N ARG A 196 -7.84 9.72 -6.49
CA ARG A 196 -8.23 10.44 -7.71
C ARG A 196 -7.03 11.10 -8.40
N ALA A 197 -6.11 11.69 -7.64
CA ALA A 197 -4.88 12.26 -8.19
C ALA A 197 -3.99 11.17 -8.85
N LEU A 198 -3.84 10.01 -8.22
CA LEU A 198 -3.11 8.87 -8.77
C LEU A 198 -3.79 8.30 -10.01
N GLU A 199 -5.13 8.23 -10.02
CA GLU A 199 -5.91 7.83 -11.17
C GLU A 199 -5.69 8.77 -12.37
N ALA A 200 -5.74 10.09 -12.14
CA ALA A 200 -5.48 11.08 -13.18
C ALA A 200 -4.04 10.97 -13.71
N ALA A 201 -3.06 10.72 -12.84
CA ALA A 201 -1.69 10.46 -13.25
C ALA A 201 -1.57 9.21 -14.13
N LEU A 202 -2.19 8.07 -13.75
CA LEU A 202 -2.19 6.86 -14.59
C LEU A 202 -2.75 7.10 -15.98
N ARG A 203 -3.78 7.95 -16.10
CA ARG A 203 -4.41 8.27 -17.39
C ARG A 203 -3.56 9.20 -18.26
N ARG A 204 -2.92 10.22 -17.68
CA ARG A 204 -2.02 11.14 -18.41
C ARG A 204 -0.80 10.41 -18.96
N GLU A 205 -0.17 9.63 -18.11
CA GLU A 205 1.09 8.94 -18.41
C GLU A 205 0.93 7.81 -19.43
N ARG A 206 -0.30 7.44 -19.83
CA ARG A 206 -0.50 6.51 -20.96
C ARG A 206 0.19 6.99 -22.25
N ALA A 207 0.44 8.29 -22.38
CA ALA A 207 1.17 8.90 -23.50
C ALA A 207 2.68 9.10 -23.24
N GLU A 208 3.14 8.92 -22.00
CA GLU A 208 4.53 9.14 -21.57
C GLU A 208 5.26 7.81 -21.34
N GLY A 209 6.59 7.85 -21.22
CA GLY A 209 7.45 6.66 -21.20
C GLY A 209 7.11 5.61 -20.13
N LEU A 210 7.53 4.36 -20.36
CA LEU A 210 7.22 3.22 -19.48
C LEU A 210 7.66 3.43 -18.02
N ALA A 211 8.77 4.13 -17.80
CA ALA A 211 9.31 4.40 -16.48
C ALA A 211 8.39 5.28 -15.62
N GLN A 212 7.80 6.31 -16.21
CA GLN A 212 6.85 7.18 -15.53
C GLN A 212 5.57 6.41 -15.17
N ARG A 213 4.99 5.67 -16.13
CA ARG A 213 3.81 4.82 -15.87
C ARG A 213 4.05 3.81 -14.75
N PHE A 214 5.22 3.17 -14.70
CA PHE A 214 5.56 2.24 -13.63
C PHE A 214 5.71 2.94 -12.27
N THR A 215 6.33 4.13 -12.25
CA THR A 215 6.49 4.92 -11.02
C THR A 215 5.13 5.28 -10.42
N VAL A 216 4.20 5.75 -11.24
CA VAL A 216 2.82 6.04 -10.81
C VAL A 216 2.12 4.77 -10.34
N SER A 217 2.25 3.67 -11.07
CA SER A 217 1.63 2.38 -10.71
C SER A 217 2.15 1.83 -9.39
N ALA A 218 3.43 2.01 -9.09
CA ALA A 218 3.99 1.67 -7.78
C ALA A 218 3.41 2.56 -6.67
N ALA A 219 3.12 3.83 -6.94
CA ALA A 219 2.45 4.72 -5.99
C ALA A 219 0.98 4.33 -5.78
N VAL A 220 0.30 3.91 -6.83
CA VAL A 220 -1.07 3.36 -6.79
C VAL A 220 -1.12 2.11 -5.92
N LEU A 221 -0.21 1.15 -6.16
CA LEU A 221 -0.12 -0.06 -5.35
C LEU A 221 0.06 0.26 -3.86
N ARG A 222 0.99 1.17 -3.52
CA ARG A 222 1.19 1.60 -2.13
C ARG A 222 -0.06 2.24 -1.53
N HIS A 223 -0.83 2.97 -2.33
CA HIS A 223 -2.08 3.59 -1.90
C HIS A 223 -3.18 2.54 -1.65
N LEU A 224 -3.30 1.55 -2.53
CA LEU A 224 -4.25 0.45 -2.41
C LEU A 224 -3.95 -0.47 -1.20
N LEU A 225 -2.68 -0.63 -0.83
CA LEU A 225 -2.28 -1.34 0.38
C LEU A 225 -2.75 -0.64 1.67
N ALA A 226 -2.96 0.68 1.61
CA ALA A 226 -3.49 1.48 2.72
C ALA A 226 -5.03 1.66 2.65
N ASP A 227 -5.71 1.09 1.66
CA ASP A 227 -7.17 1.14 1.56
C ASP A 227 -7.80 0.42 2.76
N PRO A 228 -8.76 1.02 3.49
CA PRO A 228 -9.44 0.34 4.59
C PRO A 228 -10.32 -0.86 4.13
N VAL A 229 -10.76 -0.86 2.87
CA VAL A 229 -11.74 -1.80 2.27
C VAL A 229 -12.94 -1.95 3.19
N LEU A 230 -13.63 -0.84 3.36
CA LEU A 230 -14.88 -0.77 4.10
C LEU A 230 -16.01 -1.39 3.28
N PRO A 231 -17.06 -1.90 3.94
CA PRO A 231 -18.33 -2.23 3.30
C PRO A 231 -18.91 -1.03 2.55
N ALA A 232 -19.63 -1.27 1.45
CA ALA A 232 -20.23 -0.21 0.63
C ALA A 232 -21.11 0.76 1.43
N ALA A 233 -21.83 0.26 2.44
CA ALA A 233 -22.68 1.08 3.31
C ALA A 233 -21.91 2.11 4.16
N LEU A 234 -20.59 1.96 4.32
CA LEU A 234 -19.74 2.87 5.10
C LEU A 234 -18.83 3.74 4.22
N LEU A 235 -18.90 3.57 2.89
CA LEU A 235 -18.09 4.34 1.97
C LEU A 235 -18.76 5.68 1.64
N PRO A 236 -17.98 6.77 1.53
CA PRO A 236 -18.47 8.01 0.95
C PRO A 236 -18.98 7.80 -0.48
N ALA A 237 -19.86 8.70 -0.93
CA ALA A 237 -20.32 8.71 -2.32
C ALA A 237 -19.13 8.87 -3.29
N ASP A 238 -19.20 8.21 -4.45
CA ASP A 238 -18.13 8.16 -5.47
C ASP A 238 -16.75 7.76 -4.88
N TRP A 239 -16.74 6.73 -4.03
CA TRP A 239 -15.48 6.16 -3.54
C TRP A 239 -14.61 5.64 -4.70
N PRO A 240 -13.35 6.11 -4.85
CA PRO A 240 -12.55 5.81 -6.04
C PRO A 240 -11.84 4.44 -5.98
N GLY A 241 -11.97 3.68 -4.88
CA GLY A 241 -11.13 2.51 -4.62
C GLY A 241 -11.21 1.41 -5.68
N ASP A 242 -12.42 1.04 -6.11
CA ASP A 242 -12.59 -0.04 -7.08
C ASP A 242 -12.18 0.37 -8.49
N ARG A 243 -12.39 1.65 -8.85
CA ARG A 243 -11.92 2.20 -10.11
C ARG A 243 -10.39 2.23 -10.17
N LEU A 244 -9.75 2.61 -9.07
CA LEU A 244 -8.29 2.60 -8.96
C LEU A 244 -7.71 1.18 -9.03
N ARG A 245 -8.34 0.19 -8.38
CA ARG A 245 -7.97 -1.24 -8.49
C ARG A 245 -8.02 -1.73 -9.94
N ARG A 246 -9.12 -1.49 -10.65
CA ARG A 246 -9.26 -1.88 -12.06
C ARG A 246 -8.17 -1.27 -12.95
N HIS A 247 -7.91 0.04 -12.82
CA HIS A 247 -6.84 0.68 -13.58
C HIS A 247 -5.45 0.12 -13.28
N TYR A 248 -5.18 -0.25 -12.03
CA TYR A 248 -3.93 -0.90 -11.66
C TYR A 248 -3.82 -2.31 -12.24
N GLU A 249 -4.89 -3.11 -12.19
CA GLU A 249 -4.93 -4.47 -12.78
C GLU A 249 -4.73 -4.44 -14.30
N ASP A 250 -5.33 -3.47 -15.00
CA ASP A 250 -5.11 -3.26 -16.43
C ASP A 250 -3.66 -2.93 -16.74
N PHE A 251 -3.05 -2.02 -15.97
CA PHE A 251 -1.63 -1.71 -16.10
C PHE A 251 -0.75 -2.95 -15.83
N ASP A 252 -0.97 -3.69 -14.75
CA ASP A 252 -0.16 -4.86 -14.40
C ASP A 252 -0.21 -5.91 -15.53
N ARG A 253 -1.40 -6.13 -16.12
CA ARG A 253 -1.60 -7.03 -17.26
C ARG A 253 -0.87 -6.55 -18.52
N GLU A 254 -1.00 -5.27 -18.88
CA GLU A 254 -0.27 -4.65 -20.00
C GLU A 254 1.25 -4.77 -19.80
N PHE A 255 1.70 -4.49 -18.58
CA PHE A 255 3.11 -4.46 -18.21
C PHE A 255 3.75 -5.85 -18.30
N ARG A 256 3.11 -6.88 -17.73
CA ARG A 256 3.59 -8.27 -17.84
C ARG A 256 3.73 -8.72 -19.30
N LYS A 257 2.76 -8.39 -20.16
CA LYS A 257 2.83 -8.70 -21.60
C LYS A 257 4.00 -8.00 -22.30
N LEU A 258 4.30 -6.77 -21.91
CA LEU A 258 5.41 -6.00 -22.48
C LEU A 258 6.76 -6.59 -22.07
N LEU A 259 6.92 -6.93 -20.78
CA LEU A 259 8.13 -7.58 -20.27
C LEU A 259 8.41 -8.91 -20.97
N LEU A 260 7.41 -9.78 -21.11
CA LEU A 260 7.56 -11.07 -21.78
C LEU A 260 8.04 -10.93 -23.23
N ARG A 261 7.50 -9.95 -23.97
CA ARG A 261 7.96 -9.66 -25.35
C ARG A 261 9.41 -9.16 -25.40
N HIS A 262 9.81 -8.34 -24.44
CA HIS A 262 11.15 -7.74 -24.42
C HIS A 262 12.25 -8.71 -23.94
N ILE A 263 11.88 -9.75 -23.19
CA ILE A 263 12.80 -10.82 -22.79
C ILE A 263 12.95 -11.87 -23.91
N GLY A 264 11.86 -12.13 -24.66
CA GLY A 264 11.83 -13.14 -25.72
C GLY A 264 12.43 -12.73 -27.07
N GLY A 265 12.74 -11.45 -27.28
CA GLY A 265 13.52 -10.93 -28.41
C GLY A 265 14.88 -10.44 -27.95
#